data_AF-A0A1X7T3N8-F1
#
_entry.id   AF-A0A1X7T3N8-F1
#
_cell.length_a   1.000
_cell.length_b   1.000
_cell.length_c   1.000
_cell.angle_alpha   90.00
_cell.angle_beta   90.00
_cell.angle_gamma   90.00
#
_symmetry.space_group_name_H-M   'P 1'
#
loop_
_entity.id
_entity.type
_entity.pdbx_description
1 polymer ?
#
loop_
_entity_poly.entity_id
_entity_poly.type
_entity_poly.pdbx_seq_one_letter_code
_entity_poly.pdbx_strand_id
1 'polypeptide(L)' 'MENPYLFNGDFVDRGSFSVEVILTLFGFKVLYPNHFYMSR' A
#
# COMPACT_ATOMS: atom_id res chain seq x y z
N MET A 1 -2.95 -5.10 21.08
CA MET A 1 -3.95 -4.69 20.07
C MET A 1 -3.17 -4.45 18.79
N GLU A 2 -3.33 -5.31 17.80
CA GLU A 2 -2.69 -5.14 16.49
C GLU A 2 -3.70 -4.59 15.49
N ASN A 3 -3.27 -3.66 14.63
CA ASN A 3 -4.11 -3.02 13.60
C ASN A 3 -3.46 -3.21 12.22
N PRO A 4 -3.55 -4.40 11.61
CA PRO A 4 -3.04 -4.62 10.27
C PRO A 4 -3.88 -3.88 9.22
N TYR A 5 -3.23 -3.42 8.16
CA TYR A 5 -3.85 -2.75 7.01
C TYR A 5 -3.92 -3.68 5.81
N LEU A 6 -5.07 -3.65 5.12
CA LEU A 6 -5.29 -4.31 3.83
C LEU A 6 -5.76 -3.28 2.81
N PHE A 7 -4.99 -3.11 1.74
CA PHE A 7 -5.32 -2.29 0.58
C PHE A 7 -5.80 -3.19 -0.56
N ASN A 8 -7.01 -2.96 -1.09
CA ASN A 8 -7.71 -3.92 -1.96
C ASN A 8 -7.68 -3.53 -3.47
N GLY A 9 -6.49 -3.29 -4.01
CA GLY A 9 -6.29 -2.97 -5.44
C GLY A 9 -6.53 -1.49 -5.81
N ASP A 10 -6.50 -1.21 -7.11
CA ASP A 10 -6.74 0.12 -7.72
C ASP A 10 -5.86 1.26 -7.16
N PHE A 11 -4.57 0.98 -6.95
CA PHE A 11 -3.62 1.96 -6.40
C PHE A 11 -3.15 3.02 -7.41
N VAL A 12 -3.35 2.76 -8.70
CA VAL A 12 -2.81 3.55 -9.83
C VAL A 12 -3.88 3.78 -10.90
N ASP A 13 -3.57 4.53 -11.96
CA ASP A 13 -4.37 4.79 -13.20
C ASP A 13 -5.24 6.05 -13.23
N ARG A 14 -5.87 6.49 -12.14
CA ARG A 14 -6.79 7.66 -12.17
C ARG A 14 -6.26 8.94 -11.54
N GLY A 15 -5.26 8.84 -10.66
CA GLY A 15 -4.69 9.98 -9.95
C GLY A 15 -3.35 10.43 -10.55
N SER A 16 -3.11 11.74 -10.57
CA SER A 16 -1.85 12.33 -11.05
C SER A 16 -0.63 11.98 -10.19
N PHE A 17 -0.82 11.32 -9.03
CA PHE A 17 0.22 11.00 -8.05
C PHE A 17 0.39 9.48 -7.86
N SER A 18 0.15 8.70 -8.92
CA SER A 18 0.19 7.23 -8.86
C SER A 18 1.58 6.69 -8.46
N VAL A 19 2.66 7.40 -8.82
CA VAL A 19 4.03 7.00 -8.50
C VAL A 19 4.32 7.21 -7.01
N GLU A 20 3.93 8.35 -6.46
CA GLU A 20 4.08 8.68 -5.06
C GLU A 20 3.28 7.71 -4.17
N VAL A 21 2.06 7.37 -4.60
CA VAL A 21 1.21 6.39 -3.93
C VAL A 21 1.90 5.02 -3.90
N ILE A 22 2.32 4.47 -5.06
CA ILE A 22 2.87 3.11 -5.08
C ILE A 22 4.21 3.00 -4.33
N LEU A 23 5.07 4.03 -4.40
CA LEU A 23 6.32 4.07 -3.65
C LEU A 23 6.08 4.11 -2.14
N THR A 24 5.09 4.89 -1.70
CA THR A 24 4.71 4.97 -0.29
C THR A 24 4.18 3.63 0.22
N LEU A 25 3.28 3.00 -0.53
CA LEU A 25 2.71 1.69 -0.17
C LEU A 25 3.78 0.59 -0.11
N PHE A 26 4.74 0.58 -1.05
CA PHE A 26 5.88 -0.34 -0.98
C PHE A 26 6.80 -0.06 0.21
N GLY A 27 7.05 1.21 0.54
CA GLY A 27 7.81 1.58 1.73
C GLY A 27 7.20 1.00 3.01
N PHE A 28 5.87 1.12 3.16
CA PHE A 28 5.17 0.53 4.30
C PHE A 28 5.16 -1.01 4.28
N LYS A 29 5.10 -1.63 3.10
CA LYS A 29 5.20 -3.10 3.02
C LYS A 29 6.56 -3.62 3.48
N VAL A 30 7.65 -2.91 3.16
CA VAL A 30 9.00 -3.26 3.62
C VAL A 30 9.15 -3.02 5.12
N LEU A 31 8.61 -1.90 5.63
CA LEU A 31 8.72 -1.53 7.04
C LEU A 31 7.85 -2.41 7.96
N TYR A 32 6.66 -2.82 7.50
CA TYR A 32 5.67 -3.58 8.27
C TYR A 32 5.20 -4.84 7.52
N PRO A 33 6.09 -5.81 7.25
CA PRO A 33 5.78 -6.93 6.37
C PRO A 33 4.62 -7.82 6.84
N ASN A 34 4.41 -7.90 8.16
CA ASN A 34 3.39 -8.74 8.81
C ASN A 34 2.08 -7.98 9.14
N HIS A 35 2.04 -6.67 8.92
CA HIS A 35 0.90 -5.82 9.28
C HIS A 35 0.41 -4.96 8.11
N PHE A 36 1.04 -5.04 6.95
CA PHE A 36 0.68 -4.28 5.76
C PHE A 36 0.53 -5.22 4.56
N TYR A 37 -0.67 -5.25 3.97
CA TYR A 37 -1.02 -6.15 2.87
C TYR A 37 -1.66 -5.37 1.72
N MET A 38 -1.37 -5.81 0.51
CA MET A 38 -1.92 -5.25 -0.73
C MET A 38 -2.43 -6.39 -1.60
N SER A 39 -3.70 -6.35 -1.99
CA SER A 39 -4.25 -7.18 -3.07
C SER A 39 -4.07 -6.46 -4.40
N ARG A 40 -3.99 -7.26 -5.47
CA ARG A 40 -4.25 -6.74 -6.82
C ARG A 40 -5.75 -6.61 -7.04
#